data_AF-A0A951RKC6-F1
#
_entry.id   AF-A0A951RKC6-F1
#
_cell.length_a   1.000
_cell.length_b   1.000
_cell.length_c   1.000
_cell.angle_alpha   90.00
_cell.angle_beta   90.00
_cell.angle_gamma   90.00
#
_symmetry.space_group_name_H-M   'P 1'
#
loop_
_entity.id
_entity.type
_entity.pdbx_description
1 polymer ?
#
loop_
_entity_poly.entity_id
_entity_poly.type
_entity_poly.pdbx_seq_one_letter_code
_entity_poly.pdbx_strand_id
1 'polypeptide(L)'
;MNTKPDSITSQIKSKAIDLGFDACGIAPAVEVDVKTRTLFKSWLSEGKHGKMHYMENHMEKRLDTALLVPGAKSVICLAMNYHRKDFQPEDAHYKVSQYAAGKDYHTVIKKKLYLLLEFILSIAPGKNA
;
A
#
# COMPACT_ATOMS: atom_id res chain seq x y z
N MET A 1 2.34 37.54 0.27
CA MET A 1 1.72 36.24 -0.10
C MET A 1 1.91 35.32 1.09
N ASN A 2 0.82 34.89 1.72
CA ASN A 2 0.85 34.18 3.00
C ASN A 2 0.76 32.66 2.73
N THR A 3 1.89 32.00 2.46
CA THR A 3 1.91 30.55 2.25
C THR A 3 1.92 29.86 3.60
N LYS A 4 0.79 29.28 3.98
CA LYS A 4 0.68 28.37 5.13
C LYS A 4 1.79 27.30 4.97
N PRO A 5 2.59 27.00 6.01
CA PRO A 5 3.62 25.97 5.89
C PRO A 5 2.97 24.65 5.46
N ASP A 6 3.56 24.01 4.44
CA ASP A 6 3.03 22.76 3.91
C ASP A 6 2.97 21.72 5.02
N SER A 7 1.77 21.18 5.24
CA SER A 7 1.57 20.14 6.25
C SER A 7 2.46 18.91 5.96
N ILE A 8 2.86 18.18 7.00
CA ILE A 8 3.59 16.91 6.83
C ILE A 8 2.85 15.99 5.85
N THR A 9 1.52 15.93 5.94
CA THR A 9 0.67 15.20 4.99
C THR A 9 0.89 15.64 3.54
N SER A 10 0.93 16.95 3.27
CA SER A 10 1.16 17.50 1.94
C SER A 10 2.55 17.13 1.42
N GLN A 11 3.57 17.26 2.27
CA GLN A 11 4.96 16.93 1.93
C GLN A 11 5.13 15.44 1.60
N ILE A 12 4.54 14.55 2.41
CA ILE A 12 4.56 13.10 2.17
C ILE A 12 3.90 12.76 0.83
N LYS A 13 2.72 13.31 0.57
CA LYS A 13 1.99 13.08 -0.68
C LYS A 13 2.79 13.58 -1.89
N SER A 14 3.37 14.78 -1.81
CA SER A 14 4.24 15.32 -2.86
C SER A 14 5.42 14.40 -3.11
N LYS A 15 6.14 14.00 -2.05
CA LYS A 15 7.29 13.12 -2.19
C LYS A 15 6.93 11.76 -2.78
N ALA A 16 5.77 11.21 -2.44
CA ALA A 16 5.29 9.96 -3.02
C ALA A 16 5.11 10.09 -4.55
N ILE A 17 4.52 11.19 -5.02
CA ILE A 17 4.41 11.46 -6.47
C ILE A 17 5.79 11.62 -7.12
N ASP A 18 6.71 12.35 -6.48
CA ASP A 18 8.08 12.52 -6.99
C ASP A 18 8.86 11.19 -7.10
N LEU A 19 8.59 10.26 -6.18
CA LEU A 19 9.14 8.89 -6.22
C LEU A 19 8.45 8.00 -7.26
N GLY A 20 7.46 8.53 -7.98
CA GLY A 20 6.73 7.87 -9.06
C GLY A 20 5.67 6.90 -8.58
N PHE A 21 4.97 7.21 -7.48
CA PHE A 21 3.65 6.64 -7.20
C PHE A 21 2.58 7.51 -7.86
N ASP A 22 1.50 6.90 -8.35
CA ASP A 22 0.41 7.62 -9.02
C ASP A 22 -0.62 8.17 -8.03
N ALA A 23 -0.70 7.59 -6.82
CA ALA A 23 -1.56 8.09 -5.76
C ALA A 23 -0.99 7.82 -4.37
N CYS A 24 -1.32 8.70 -3.42
CA CYS A 24 -0.97 8.60 -2.01
C CYS A 24 -2.15 9.02 -1.11
N GLY A 25 -2.70 8.07 -0.37
CA GLY A 25 -3.72 8.26 0.66
C GLY A 25 -3.14 8.10 2.07
N ILE A 26 -3.77 8.74 3.04
CA ILE A 26 -3.44 8.54 4.46
C ILE A 26 -4.75 8.31 5.20
N ALA A 27 -4.80 7.22 5.97
CA ALA A 27 -5.96 6.82 6.78
C ALA A 27 -5.53 6.62 8.23
N PRO A 28 -6.45 6.73 9.22
CA PRO A 28 -6.14 6.37 10.59
C PRO A 28 -5.80 4.88 10.70
N ALA A 29 -4.84 4.54 11.56
CA ALA A 29 -4.54 3.16 11.91
C ALA A 29 -5.51 2.71 13.01
N VAL A 30 -6.59 2.04 12.59
CA VAL A 30 -7.69 1.60 13.45
C VAL A 30 -8.22 0.25 12.97
N GLU A 31 -9.13 -0.30 13.78
CA GLU A 31 -9.98 -1.42 13.40
C GLU A 31 -10.92 -1.03 12.26
N VAL A 32 -11.09 -1.94 11.30
CA VAL A 32 -12.04 -1.80 10.20
C VAL A 32 -13.47 -1.82 10.70
N ASP A 33 -14.36 -1.18 9.96
CA ASP A 33 -15.78 -1.14 10.30
C ASP A 33 -16.43 -2.54 10.29
N VAL A 34 -17.57 -2.65 10.98
CA VAL A 34 -18.31 -3.91 11.16
C VAL A 34 -18.71 -4.52 9.83
N LYS A 35 -19.07 -3.72 8.83
CA LYS A 35 -19.46 -4.23 7.51
C LYS A 35 -18.26 -4.86 6.81
N THR A 36 -17.10 -4.18 6.78
CA THR A 36 -15.86 -4.72 6.21
C THR A 36 -15.44 -6.03 6.89
N ARG A 37 -15.46 -6.08 8.23
CA ARG A 37 -15.18 -7.30 9.00
C ARG A 37 -16.10 -8.45 8.60
N THR A 38 -17.41 -8.18 8.53
CA THR A 38 -18.42 -9.19 8.25
C THR A 38 -18.25 -9.74 6.84
N LEU A 39 -18.06 -8.86 5.85
CA LEU A 39 -17.81 -9.25 4.46
C LEU A 39 -16.56 -10.12 4.33
N PHE A 40 -15.46 -9.73 4.97
CA PHE A 40 -14.22 -10.50 4.92
C PHE A 40 -14.37 -11.90 5.56
N LYS A 41 -15.01 -11.98 6.72
CA LYS A 41 -15.29 -13.27 7.39
C LYS A 41 -16.20 -14.18 6.57
N SER A 42 -17.26 -13.63 5.97
CA SER A 42 -18.15 -14.39 5.07
C SER A 42 -17.36 -14.94 3.88
N TRP A 43 -16.61 -14.07 3.21
CA TRP A 43 -15.79 -14.42 2.06
C TRP A 43 -14.80 -15.55 2.36
N LEU A 44 -14.14 -15.52 3.54
CA LEU A 44 -13.27 -16.60 4.00
C LEU A 44 -14.04 -17.91 4.28
N SER A 45 -15.16 -17.82 5.00
CA SER A 45 -15.97 -19.01 5.34
C SER A 45 -16.55 -19.72 4.12
N GLU A 46 -16.80 -18.97 3.04
CA GLU A 46 -17.28 -19.48 1.76
C GLU A 46 -16.15 -20.06 0.87
N GLY A 47 -14.90 -20.09 1.34
CA GLY A 47 -13.78 -20.65 0.57
C GLY A 47 -13.37 -19.81 -0.64
N LYS A 48 -13.75 -18.52 -0.70
CA LYS A 48 -13.53 -17.66 -1.87
C LYS A 48 -12.07 -17.22 -2.05
N HIS A 49 -11.19 -17.55 -1.12
CA HIS A 49 -9.74 -17.34 -1.18
C HIS A 49 -8.98 -18.41 -1.99
N GLY A 50 -9.65 -19.46 -2.45
CA GLY A 50 -9.05 -20.51 -3.27
C GLY A 50 -7.88 -21.19 -2.53
N LYS A 51 -6.67 -21.12 -3.09
CA LYS A 51 -5.46 -21.69 -2.48
C LYS A 51 -4.71 -20.74 -1.54
N MET A 52 -5.22 -19.53 -1.32
CA MET A 52 -4.56 -18.51 -0.49
C MET A 52 -4.78 -18.76 1.01
N HIS A 53 -4.41 -19.94 1.53
CA HIS A 53 -4.61 -20.31 2.94
C HIS A 53 -4.04 -19.29 3.94
N TYR A 54 -2.99 -18.56 3.56
CA TYR A 54 -2.44 -17.48 4.38
C TYR A 54 -3.45 -16.36 4.70
N MET A 55 -4.55 -16.23 3.96
CA MET A 55 -5.62 -15.26 4.22
C MET A 55 -6.37 -15.55 5.53
N GLU A 56 -6.33 -16.80 6.02
CA GLU A 56 -6.91 -17.20 7.30
C GLU A 56 -6.01 -16.81 8.49
N ASN A 57 -4.72 -16.60 8.25
CA ASN A 57 -3.75 -16.30 9.30
C ASN A 57 -3.90 -14.86 9.84
N HIS A 58 -3.59 -14.68 11.12
CA HIS A 58 -3.49 -13.38 11.80
C HIS A 58 -4.72 -12.48 11.63
N MET A 59 -5.92 -13.04 11.75
CA MET A 59 -7.18 -12.35 11.48
C MET A 59 -7.32 -11.01 12.23
N GLU A 60 -6.94 -10.96 13.51
CA GLU A 60 -6.98 -9.73 14.31
C GLU A 60 -6.16 -8.61 13.66
N LYS A 61 -4.93 -8.90 13.21
CA LYS A 61 -4.06 -7.91 12.54
C LYS A 61 -4.55 -7.49 11.15
N ARG A 62 -5.38 -8.32 10.49
CA ARG A 62 -6.02 -7.98 9.20
C ARG A 62 -7.20 -7.03 9.38
N LEU A 63 -7.89 -7.17 10.51
CA LEU A 63 -9.05 -6.36 10.85
C LEU A 63 -8.66 -5.10 11.62
N ASP A 64 -7.53 -5.10 12.31
CA ASP A 64 -7.01 -3.93 13.03
C ASP A 64 -5.57 -3.63 12.62
N THR A 65 -5.42 -2.55 11.86
CA THR A 65 -4.12 -2.08 11.37
C THR A 65 -3.24 -1.51 12.48
N ALA A 66 -3.81 -1.09 13.61
CA ALA A 66 -3.04 -0.61 14.77
C ALA A 66 -2.21 -1.74 15.42
N LEU A 67 -2.61 -3.01 15.23
CA LEU A 67 -1.91 -4.18 15.76
C LEU A 67 -0.69 -4.60 14.92
N LEU A 68 -0.47 -3.99 13.75
CA LEU A 68 0.71 -4.28 12.91
C LEU A 68 1.98 -3.66 13.46
N VAL A 69 1.90 -2.40 13.93
CA VAL A 69 3.01 -1.65 14.50
C VAL A 69 2.52 -0.94 15.77
N PRO A 70 3.01 -1.30 16.97
CA PRO A 70 2.61 -0.66 18.21
C PRO A 70 2.78 0.86 18.14
N GLY A 71 1.73 1.59 18.54
CA GLY A 71 1.74 3.06 18.54
C GLY A 71 1.44 3.71 17.19
N ALA A 72 1.23 2.94 16.11
CA ALA A 72 0.83 3.48 14.82
C ALA A 72 -0.45 4.33 14.94
N LYS A 73 -0.44 5.51 14.31
CA LYS A 73 -1.59 6.44 14.27
C LYS A 73 -2.23 6.53 12.89
N SER A 74 -1.46 6.24 11.85
CA SER A 74 -1.89 6.37 10.47
C SER A 74 -1.24 5.31 9.59
N VAL A 75 -1.94 4.95 8.52
CA VAL A 75 -1.47 4.12 7.41
C VAL A 75 -1.33 5.00 6.17
N ILE A 76 -0.17 4.94 5.52
CA ILE A 76 0.07 5.60 4.23
C ILE A 76 -0.15 4.54 3.14
N CYS A 77 -1.15 4.76 2.28
CA CYS A 77 -1.51 3.86 1.19
C CYS A 77 -1.04 4.45 -0.13
N LEU A 78 -0.30 3.67 -0.92
CA LEU A 78 0.28 4.10 -2.19
C LEU A 78 -0.23 3.22 -3.33
N ALA A 79 -0.40 3.81 -4.51
CA ALA A 79 -0.73 3.07 -5.72
C ALA A 79 0.26 3.41 -6.84
N MET A 80 0.53 2.43 -7.69
CA MET A 80 1.35 2.60 -8.89
C MET A 80 0.76 1.80 -10.03
N ASN A 81 0.57 2.45 -11.17
CA ASN A 81 0.03 1.88 -12.39
C ASN A 81 1.14 1.10 -13.11
N TYR A 82 0.87 -0.18 -13.37
CA TYR A 82 1.75 -1.07 -14.12
C TYR A 82 1.26 -1.36 -15.53
N HIS A 83 0.16 -0.72 -15.97
CA HIS A 83 -0.41 -0.94 -17.29
C HIS A 83 0.57 -0.54 -18.40
N ARG A 84 0.76 -1.43 -19.35
CA ARG A 84 1.50 -1.19 -20.59
C ARG A 84 0.62 -1.61 -21.76
N LYS A 85 0.35 -0.65 -22.67
CA LYS A 85 -0.45 -0.90 -23.87
C LYS A 85 0.24 -1.89 -24.80
N ASP A 86 1.55 -1.73 -24.98
CA ASP A 86 2.34 -2.54 -25.92
C ASP A 86 3.06 -3.71 -25.24
N PHE A 87 2.45 -4.28 -24.19
CA PHE A 87 3.12 -5.31 -23.37
C PHE A 87 3.37 -6.61 -24.14
N GLN A 88 2.42 -7.05 -24.95
CA GLN A 88 2.50 -8.31 -25.67
C GLN A 88 2.04 -8.14 -27.11
N PRO A 89 2.78 -8.69 -28.08
CA PRO A 89 2.32 -8.81 -29.46
C PRO A 89 0.98 -9.54 -29.54
N GLU A 90 0.14 -9.17 -30.50
CA GLU A 90 -1.17 -9.83 -30.70
C GLU A 90 -1.03 -11.31 -31.08
N ASP A 91 0.09 -11.69 -31.70
CA ASP A 91 0.43 -13.05 -32.14
C ASP A 91 1.21 -13.87 -31.09
N ALA A 92 1.31 -13.37 -29.85
CA ALA A 92 1.98 -14.11 -28.79
C ALA A 92 1.31 -15.47 -28.51
N HIS A 93 2.07 -16.54 -28.65
CA HIS A 93 1.60 -17.93 -28.41
C HIS A 93 1.06 -18.14 -26.98
N TYR A 94 1.61 -17.41 -25.99
CA TYR A 94 1.14 -17.44 -24.61
C TYR A 94 0.95 -16.03 -24.06
N LYS A 95 -0.09 -15.87 -23.23
CA LYS A 95 -0.36 -14.61 -22.53
C LYS A 95 0.21 -14.66 -21.13
N VAL A 96 0.82 -13.56 -20.70
CA VAL A 96 1.35 -13.38 -19.35
C VAL A 96 0.66 -12.17 -18.73
N SER A 97 0.34 -12.22 -17.44
CA SER A 97 -0.23 -11.06 -16.76
C SER A 97 0.76 -9.90 -16.71
N GLN A 98 0.31 -8.68 -16.98
CA GLN A 98 1.19 -7.49 -17.05
C GLN A 98 1.92 -7.20 -15.72
N TYR A 99 1.37 -7.58 -14.57
CA TYR A 99 2.04 -7.37 -13.28
C TYR A 99 3.29 -8.25 -13.10
N ALA A 100 3.39 -9.35 -13.86
CA ALA A 100 4.54 -10.26 -13.85
C ALA A 100 5.60 -9.83 -14.89
N ALA A 101 5.39 -8.72 -15.58
CA ALA A 101 6.27 -8.20 -16.60
C ALA A 101 7.49 -7.48 -16.03
N GLY A 102 8.68 -7.82 -16.54
CA GLY A 102 9.91 -7.10 -16.23
C GLY A 102 10.41 -7.40 -14.83
N LYS A 103 10.89 -6.37 -14.12
CA LYS A 103 11.46 -6.54 -12.79
C LYS A 103 10.34 -6.77 -11.77
N ASP A 104 10.54 -7.73 -10.86
CA ASP A 104 9.63 -8.01 -9.75
C ASP A 104 9.23 -6.72 -9.02
N TYR A 105 7.93 -6.43 -9.05
CA TYR A 105 7.36 -5.21 -8.49
C TYR A 105 7.63 -5.12 -6.99
N HIS A 106 7.74 -6.25 -6.27
CA HIS A 106 8.02 -6.23 -4.84
C HIS A 106 9.35 -5.53 -4.55
N THR A 107 10.37 -5.80 -5.38
CA THR A 107 11.69 -5.17 -5.24
C THR A 107 11.63 -3.67 -5.58
N VAL A 108 10.91 -3.30 -6.64
CA VAL A 108 10.79 -1.90 -7.09
C VAL A 108 10.03 -1.07 -6.07
N ILE A 109 8.85 -1.53 -5.64
CA ILE A 109 8.01 -0.85 -4.66
C ILE A 109 8.74 -0.73 -3.32
N LYS A 110 9.35 -1.81 -2.82
CA LYS A 110 10.06 -1.80 -1.53
C LYS A 110 11.18 -0.77 -1.50
N LYS A 111 11.96 -0.64 -2.60
CA LYS A 111 13.00 0.40 -2.70
C LYS A 111 12.41 1.81 -2.60
N LYS A 112 11.31 2.08 -3.32
CA LYS A 112 10.62 3.39 -3.27
C LYS A 112 10.04 3.69 -1.89
N LEU A 113 9.50 2.68 -1.21
CA LEU A 113 8.99 2.80 0.16
C LEU A 113 10.09 3.21 1.15
N TYR A 114 11.29 2.65 1.05
CA TYR A 114 12.42 3.07 1.89
C TYR A 114 12.84 4.51 1.64
N LEU A 115 12.89 4.95 0.38
CA LEU A 115 13.18 6.34 0.05
C LEU A 115 12.13 7.31 0.61
N LEU A 116 10.85 6.92 0.59
CA LEU A 116 9.78 7.70 1.21
C LEU A 116 9.92 7.72 2.74
N LEU A 117 10.27 6.59 3.35
CA LEU A 117 10.52 6.50 4.79
C LEU A 117 11.70 7.38 5.23
N GLU A 118 12.83 7.33 4.52
CA GLU A 118 13.99 8.19 4.76
C GLU A 118 13.61 9.67 4.71
N PHE A 119 12.80 10.06 3.71
CA PHE A 119 12.28 11.41 3.63
C PHE A 119 11.39 11.77 4.83
N ILE A 120 10.44 10.91 5.19
CA ILE A 120 9.57 11.13 6.35
C ILE A 120 10.39 11.35 7.62
N LEU A 121 11.41 10.51 7.85
CA LEU A 121 12.31 10.62 9.00
C LEU A 121 13.13 11.92 8.97
N SER A 122 13.42 12.48 7.81
CA SER A 122 14.14 13.76 7.69
C SER A 122 13.28 14.98 8.04
N ILE A 123 11.97 14.96 7.74
CA ILE A 123 11.05 16.10 7.99
C ILE A 123 10.26 15.95 9.30
N ALA A 124 10.17 14.72 9.80
CA ALA A 124 9.53 14.36 11.05
C ALA A 124 10.39 13.30 11.76
N PRO A 125 11.62 13.66 12.20
CA PRO A 125 12.45 12.78 12.99
C PRO A 125 11.68 12.49 14.27
N GLY A 126 11.14 11.28 14.37
CA GLY A 126 10.36 10.87 15.53
C GLY A 126 11.17 11.18 16.80
N LYS A 127 10.52 11.75 17.82
CA LYS A 127 11.01 11.54 19.19
C LYS A 127 11.06 10.03 19.36
N ASN A 128 12.26 9.45 19.36
CA ASN A 128 12.49 8.03 19.59
C ASN A 128 11.62 7.61 20.79
N ALA A 129 10.70 6.68 20.53
CA ALA A 129 10.04 5.92 21.59
C ALA A 129 11.05 4.92 22.17
#